data_AF-N1UUE4-F1
#
_entry.id   AF-N1UUE4-F1
#
_cell.length_a   1.000
_cell.length_b   1.000
_cell.length_c   1.000
_cell.angle_alpha   90.00
_cell.angle_beta   90.00
_cell.angle_gamma   90.00
#
_symmetry.space_group_name_H-M   'P 1'
#
loop_
_entity.id
_entity.type
_entity.pdbx_description
1 polymer ?
#
loop_
_entity_poly.entity_id
_entity_poly.type
_entity_poly.pdbx_seq_one_letter_code
_entity_poly.pdbx_strand_id
1 'polypeptide(L)'
;MFRIIQIFFVLVWMPISIFADPFSDLLKEDFEAGQTLLIRNSVFQKLGGKSKDPKVIEITKNTIPWAIMEGLAPDTIADLIVNQYYVSLSGLRFTEAEDAIPILSKQKLSEKDFVLVSLFVKETSQAGIREEIRNVFLSTALKSRWDGFAILAGGRALIAGKFVGIPENRLASRILGSFPNRGAIVPFEKTDSAFRQAIFFNPTNDRYTLASDLLSQLKSLHEGTKSRSLDSWTETISQARTLDRSLDSAGEIVIGDRPKFGFEENIPEPPLVPEVEPEAPVQPGKVEWEILNSSNLVSVVKEWLGTPYYWGGTSKKGVDCSGFTFSSLTDKRVGVPVKILPRLGREQANSGSKVSHQNLRAGDLIFFSASPNQSKITHVGLVINEKEFAHASSTRGVVVDKISMKWWIDRYVTSRRLFKKVL
;
A
#
# COMPACT_ATOMS: atom_id res chain seq x y z
N MET A 1 18.01 -72.89 38.23
CA MET A 1 17.13 -72.10 39.11
C MET A 1 16.81 -70.81 38.37
N PHE A 2 15.62 -70.71 37.77
CA PHE A 2 15.18 -69.59 36.93
C PHE A 2 15.05 -68.30 37.76
N ARG A 3 15.61 -67.18 37.27
CA ARG A 3 15.23 -65.83 37.71
C ARG A 3 14.59 -65.11 36.53
N ILE A 4 13.28 -64.98 36.59
CA ILE A 4 12.46 -64.17 35.70
C ILE A 4 12.66 -62.71 36.11
N ILE A 5 13.28 -61.90 35.25
CA ILE A 5 13.29 -60.44 35.38
C ILE A 5 12.11 -59.93 34.56
N GLN A 6 11.01 -59.57 35.24
CA GLN A 6 9.93 -58.80 34.64
C GLN A 6 10.39 -57.35 34.47
N ILE A 7 10.65 -56.94 33.23
CA ILE A 7 10.79 -55.53 32.87
C ILE A 7 9.39 -55.00 32.61
N PHE A 8 8.85 -54.21 33.56
CA PHE A 8 7.66 -53.41 33.33
C PHE A 8 8.00 -52.26 32.39
N PHE A 9 7.50 -52.31 31.16
CA PHE A 9 7.45 -51.15 30.27
C PHE A 9 6.36 -50.20 30.78
N VAL A 10 6.76 -49.15 31.49
CA VAL A 10 5.88 -47.99 31.73
C VAL A 10 5.88 -47.19 30.43
N LEU A 11 4.90 -47.47 29.57
CA LEU A 11 4.54 -46.59 28.46
C LEU A 11 3.96 -45.30 29.06
N VAL A 12 4.84 -44.32 29.29
CA VAL A 12 4.42 -42.95 29.57
C VAL A 12 3.75 -42.44 28.30
N TRP A 13 2.42 -42.46 28.31
CA TRP A 13 1.58 -41.76 27.34
C TRP A 13 1.78 -40.26 27.58
N MET A 14 2.88 -39.70 27.08
CA MET A 14 2.94 -38.26 26.90
C MET A 14 1.89 -37.91 25.84
N PRO A 15 0.91 -37.04 26.14
CA PRO A 15 0.06 -36.51 25.09
C PRO A 15 0.99 -35.76 24.15
N ILE A 16 1.22 -36.34 22.96
CA ILE A 16 1.79 -35.60 21.84
C ILE A 16 0.80 -34.46 21.65
N SER A 17 1.20 -33.25 22.05
CA SER A 17 0.46 -32.05 21.70
C SER A 17 0.42 -32.06 20.18
N ILE A 18 -0.74 -32.37 19.61
CA ILE A 18 -0.98 -32.27 18.18
C ILE A 18 -0.87 -30.77 17.91
N PHE A 19 0.33 -30.32 17.54
CA PHE A 19 0.51 -28.97 17.03
C PHE A 19 -0.47 -28.82 15.87
N ALA A 20 -1.45 -27.92 16.03
CA ALA A 20 -2.35 -27.57 14.97
C ALA A 20 -1.51 -27.22 13.73
N ASP A 21 -1.70 -27.97 12.65
CA ASP A 21 -1.00 -27.71 11.40
C ASP A 21 -1.32 -26.25 11.01
N PRO A 22 -0.32 -25.39 10.79
CA PRO A 22 -0.54 -23.96 10.55
C PRO A 22 -1.43 -23.62 9.37
N PHE A 23 -1.61 -24.60 8.46
CA PHE A 23 -2.48 -24.49 7.29
C PHE A 23 -3.85 -25.13 7.49
N SER A 24 -4.09 -25.88 8.57
CA SER A 24 -5.34 -26.63 8.78
C SER A 24 -6.58 -25.75 8.89
N ASP A 25 -6.44 -24.55 9.45
CA ASP A 25 -7.54 -23.59 9.54
C ASP A 25 -7.91 -23.05 8.14
N LEU A 26 -6.92 -22.87 7.25
CA LEU A 26 -7.12 -22.38 5.89
C LEU A 26 -7.80 -23.42 4.99
N LEU A 27 -7.59 -24.71 5.28
CA LEU A 27 -8.25 -25.82 4.58
C LEU A 27 -9.75 -25.93 4.90
N LYS A 28 -10.23 -25.31 6.00
CA LYS A 28 -11.63 -25.35 6.43
C LYS A 28 -12.50 -24.25 5.82
N GLU A 29 -11.90 -23.21 5.24
CA GLU A 29 -12.59 -21.98 4.79
C GLU A 29 -12.81 -21.90 3.26
N ASP A 30 -12.97 -23.03 2.56
CA ASP A 30 -13.26 -23.10 1.12
C ASP A 30 -12.20 -22.52 0.16
N PHE A 31 -11.02 -22.13 0.64
CA PHE A 31 -9.87 -21.85 -0.23
C PHE A 31 -9.37 -23.17 -0.80
N GLU A 32 -9.49 -23.37 -2.13
CA GLU A 32 -9.24 -24.64 -2.84
C GLU A 32 -8.17 -25.49 -2.14
N ALA A 33 -8.58 -26.56 -1.45
CA ALA A 33 -7.70 -27.33 -0.58
C ALA A 33 -6.42 -27.80 -1.29
N GLY A 34 -6.53 -28.09 -2.60
CA GLY A 34 -5.40 -28.39 -3.47
C GLY A 34 -4.39 -27.25 -3.59
N GLN A 35 -4.84 -26.01 -3.82
CA GLN A 35 -3.94 -24.85 -3.90
C GLN A 35 -3.22 -24.60 -2.58
N THR A 36 -3.94 -24.68 -1.46
CA THR A 36 -3.37 -24.50 -0.12
C THR A 36 -2.26 -25.52 0.16
N LEU A 37 -2.43 -26.79 -0.25
CA LEU A 37 -1.40 -27.82 -0.14
C LEU A 37 -0.18 -27.54 -1.03
N LEU A 38 -0.38 -27.06 -2.25
CA LEU A 38 0.72 -26.69 -3.15
C LEU A 38 1.54 -25.52 -2.59
N ILE A 39 0.88 -24.48 -2.08
CA ILE A 39 1.54 -23.33 -1.44
C ILE A 39 2.37 -23.82 -0.25
N ARG A 40 1.77 -24.62 0.63
CA ARG A 40 2.45 -25.19 1.80
C ARG A 40 3.73 -25.94 1.41
N ASN A 41 3.64 -26.83 0.41
CA ASN A 41 4.80 -27.59 -0.05
C ASN A 41 5.88 -26.65 -0.60
N SER A 42 5.51 -25.67 -1.44
CA SER A 42 6.45 -24.71 -2.03
C SER A 42 7.14 -23.84 -0.96
N VAL A 43 6.40 -23.37 0.06
CA VAL A 43 6.97 -22.67 1.22
C VAL A 43 7.94 -23.58 2.00
N PHE A 44 7.57 -24.84 2.22
CA PHE A 44 8.46 -25.81 2.88
C PHE A 44 9.74 -26.06 2.10
N GLN A 45 9.68 -26.19 0.77
CA GLN A 45 10.87 -26.36 -0.07
C GLN A 45 11.82 -25.15 0.01
N LYS A 46 11.27 -23.93 0.12
CA LYS A 46 12.07 -22.70 0.16
C LYS A 46 12.65 -22.39 1.55
N LEU A 47 11.90 -22.66 2.61
CA LEU A 47 12.30 -22.31 3.99
C LEU A 47 12.80 -23.50 4.82
N GLY A 48 12.61 -24.73 4.35
CA GLY A 48 12.90 -25.95 5.11
C GLY A 48 12.22 -25.94 6.47
N GLY A 49 12.98 -26.20 7.54
CA GLY A 49 12.49 -26.17 8.92
C GLY A 49 11.92 -24.82 9.37
N LYS A 50 12.37 -23.70 8.78
CA LYS A 50 11.88 -22.34 9.11
C LYS A 50 10.43 -22.14 8.70
N SER A 51 9.87 -22.98 7.83
CA SER A 51 8.43 -22.92 7.49
C SER A 51 7.48 -23.10 8.69
N LYS A 52 7.98 -23.65 9.80
CA LYS A 52 7.24 -23.83 11.05
C LYS A 52 7.38 -22.65 12.03
N ASP A 53 8.15 -21.62 11.67
CA ASP A 53 8.31 -20.41 12.47
C ASP A 53 6.94 -19.74 12.65
N PRO A 54 6.53 -19.37 13.89
CA PRO A 54 5.28 -18.66 14.14
C PRO A 54 5.04 -17.45 13.24
N LYS A 55 6.10 -16.72 12.85
CA LYS A 55 6.00 -15.59 11.92
C LYS A 55 5.57 -16.04 10.53
N VAL A 56 6.10 -17.15 10.02
CA VAL A 56 5.69 -17.71 8.71
C VAL A 56 4.22 -18.09 8.75
N ILE A 57 3.76 -18.68 9.85
CA ILE A 57 2.36 -19.06 10.06
C ILE A 57 1.45 -17.82 10.02
N GLU A 58 1.80 -16.78 10.76
CA GLU A 58 1.06 -15.51 10.79
C GLU A 58 1.02 -14.84 9.40
N ILE A 59 2.17 -14.74 8.74
CA ILE A 59 2.28 -14.19 7.38
C ILE A 59 1.39 -14.99 6.42
N THR A 60 1.44 -16.31 6.50
CA THR A 60 0.65 -17.22 5.65
C THR A 60 -0.85 -16.97 5.82
N LYS A 61 -1.34 -16.93 7.07
CA LYS A 61 -2.76 -16.65 7.38
C LYS A 61 -3.21 -15.30 6.83
N ASN A 62 -2.34 -14.31 6.81
CA ASN A 62 -2.64 -12.99 6.27
C ASN A 62 -2.49 -12.90 4.74
N THR A 63 -1.62 -13.71 4.12
CA THR A 63 -1.26 -13.58 2.70
C THR A 63 -2.10 -14.46 1.79
N ILE A 64 -2.29 -15.73 2.16
CA ILE A 64 -2.91 -16.74 1.29
C ILE A 64 -4.27 -16.28 0.78
N PRO A 65 -5.20 -15.84 1.64
CA PRO A 65 -6.55 -15.69 1.13
C PRO A 65 -6.71 -14.41 0.30
N TRP A 66 -5.87 -13.39 0.52
CA TRP A 66 -5.68 -12.25 -0.40
C TRP A 66 -5.22 -12.77 -1.76
N ALA A 67 -4.11 -13.51 -1.75
CA ALA A 67 -3.42 -13.95 -2.93
C ALA A 67 -4.27 -14.87 -3.82
N ILE A 68 -5.08 -15.74 -3.23
CA ILE A 68 -6.01 -16.60 -3.95
C ILE A 68 -7.11 -15.79 -4.63
N MET A 69 -7.73 -14.80 -3.98
CA MET A 69 -8.72 -13.99 -4.71
C MET A 69 -8.03 -13.13 -5.76
N GLU A 70 -6.82 -12.66 -5.51
CA GLU A 70 -5.97 -12.08 -6.54
C GLU A 70 -5.55 -13.13 -7.61
N GLY A 71 -6.05 -14.36 -7.59
CA GLY A 71 -5.77 -15.36 -8.62
C GLY A 71 -4.28 -15.63 -8.81
N LEU A 72 -3.48 -15.44 -7.76
CA LEU A 72 -2.05 -15.69 -7.80
C LEU A 72 -1.79 -17.20 -7.86
N ALA A 73 -0.82 -17.59 -8.68
CA ALA A 73 -0.40 -18.99 -8.76
C ALA A 73 0.25 -19.43 -7.43
N PRO A 74 0.05 -20.68 -6.97
CA PRO A 74 0.58 -21.18 -5.70
C PRO A 74 2.05 -20.86 -5.42
N ASP A 75 2.92 -20.99 -6.43
CA ASP A 75 4.35 -20.69 -6.27
C ASP A 75 4.63 -19.19 -6.06
N THR A 76 3.86 -18.32 -6.70
CA THR A 76 3.94 -16.86 -6.46
C THR A 76 3.51 -16.51 -5.04
N ILE A 77 2.50 -17.20 -4.52
CA ILE A 77 2.07 -17.02 -3.12
C ILE A 77 3.17 -17.48 -2.17
N ALA A 78 3.81 -18.62 -2.46
CA ALA A 78 4.94 -19.10 -1.68
C ALA A 78 6.13 -18.12 -1.69
N ASP A 79 6.47 -17.55 -2.85
CA ASP A 79 7.50 -16.52 -2.97
C ASP A 79 7.17 -15.27 -2.13
N LEU A 80 5.90 -14.83 -2.13
CA LEU A 80 5.46 -13.71 -1.30
C LEU A 80 5.58 -14.01 0.20
N ILE A 81 5.17 -15.20 0.64
CA ILE A 81 5.30 -15.62 2.05
C ILE A 81 6.78 -15.63 2.47
N VAL A 82 7.65 -16.14 1.61
CA VAL A 82 9.10 -16.20 1.84
C VAL A 82 9.69 -14.79 1.93
N ASN A 83 9.39 -13.93 0.96
CA ASN A 83 9.84 -12.53 0.96
C ASN A 83 9.36 -11.78 2.19
N GLN A 84 8.09 -11.96 2.57
CA GLN A 84 7.52 -11.32 3.74
C GLN A 84 8.11 -11.85 5.05
N TYR A 85 8.53 -13.12 5.08
CA TYR A 85 9.29 -13.65 6.20
C TYR A 85 10.63 -12.91 6.36
N TYR A 86 11.36 -12.68 5.28
CA TYR A 86 12.62 -11.91 5.33
C TYR A 86 12.42 -10.44 5.70
N VAL A 87 11.33 -9.82 5.24
CA VAL A 87 10.90 -8.50 5.72
C VAL A 87 10.71 -8.51 7.24
N SER A 88 10.08 -9.56 7.78
CA SER A 88 9.86 -9.69 9.22
C SER A 88 11.13 -9.92 10.05
N LEU A 89 12.19 -10.48 9.45
CA LEU A 89 13.51 -10.60 10.09
C LEU A 89 14.23 -9.25 10.19
N SER A 90 13.95 -8.34 9.26
CA SER A 90 14.39 -6.94 9.34
C SER A 90 13.60 -6.12 10.38
N GLY A 91 12.68 -6.78 11.08
CA GLY A 91 11.82 -6.25 12.14
C GLY A 91 10.58 -5.49 11.65
N LEU A 92 10.30 -5.48 10.34
CA LEU A 92 9.08 -4.88 9.78
C LEU A 92 7.90 -5.81 10.04
N ARG A 93 6.82 -5.29 10.60
CA ARG A 93 5.60 -6.08 10.78
C ARG A 93 4.91 -6.28 9.43
N PHE A 94 4.06 -7.30 9.34
CA PHE A 94 3.24 -7.54 8.14
C PHE A 94 2.48 -6.27 7.72
N THR A 95 1.80 -5.62 8.66
CA THR A 95 1.01 -4.40 8.43
C THR A 95 1.81 -3.18 7.95
N GLU A 96 3.13 -3.20 8.12
CA GLU A 96 4.04 -2.12 7.71
C GLU A 96 4.55 -2.32 6.28
N ALA A 97 4.51 -3.55 5.77
CA ALA A 97 4.96 -3.90 4.42
C ALA A 97 3.81 -4.34 3.49
N GLU A 98 2.60 -4.51 4.04
CA GLU A 98 1.42 -4.97 3.28
C GLU A 98 1.13 -4.11 2.04
N ASP A 99 1.35 -2.80 2.12
CA ASP A 99 1.11 -1.85 1.02
C ASP A 99 2.08 -2.08 -0.16
N ALA A 100 3.23 -2.72 0.09
CA ALA A 100 4.17 -3.09 -0.95
C ALA A 100 3.74 -4.37 -1.67
N ILE A 101 2.99 -5.27 -1.02
CA ILE A 101 2.66 -6.60 -1.57
C ILE A 101 2.01 -6.52 -2.97
N PRO A 102 0.96 -5.70 -3.22
CA PRO A 102 0.34 -5.60 -4.55
C PRO A 102 1.30 -5.14 -5.65
N ILE A 103 2.25 -4.27 -5.30
CA ILE A 103 3.23 -3.72 -6.24
C ILE A 103 4.29 -4.76 -6.55
N LEU A 104 4.75 -5.45 -5.52
CA LEU A 104 5.87 -6.38 -5.60
C LEU A 104 5.45 -7.78 -6.07
N SER A 105 4.19 -8.20 -5.91
CA SER A 105 3.69 -9.49 -6.39
C SER A 105 3.81 -9.68 -7.90
N LYS A 106 3.81 -8.57 -8.65
CA LYS A 106 3.99 -8.56 -10.11
C LYS A 106 5.45 -8.46 -10.56
N GLN A 107 6.38 -8.23 -9.64
CA GLN A 107 7.77 -7.99 -9.94
C GLN A 107 8.62 -9.13 -9.42
N LYS A 108 9.51 -9.67 -10.26
CA LYS A 108 10.54 -10.60 -9.79
C LYS A 108 11.65 -9.79 -9.12
N LEU A 109 11.51 -9.58 -7.81
CA LEU A 109 12.53 -8.96 -6.97
C LEU A 109 13.33 -10.02 -6.23
N SER A 110 14.60 -9.71 -5.93
CA SER A 110 15.35 -10.48 -4.95
C SER A 110 14.76 -10.27 -3.55
N GLU A 111 14.97 -11.22 -2.64
CA GLU A 111 14.54 -11.11 -1.23
C GLU A 111 15.00 -9.79 -0.62
N LYS A 112 16.25 -9.41 -0.89
CA LYS A 112 16.87 -8.16 -0.46
C LYS A 112 16.19 -6.92 -1.06
N ASP A 113 15.94 -6.91 -2.37
CA ASP A 113 15.25 -5.79 -3.02
C ASP A 113 13.82 -5.64 -2.47
N PHE A 114 13.14 -6.76 -2.19
CA PHE A 114 11.80 -6.74 -1.60
C PHE A 114 11.79 -6.04 -0.24
N VAL A 115 12.78 -6.32 0.63
CA VAL A 115 12.91 -5.63 1.92
C VAL A 115 13.16 -4.13 1.74
N LEU A 116 14.10 -3.75 0.87
CA LEU A 116 14.45 -2.34 0.67
C LEU A 116 13.30 -1.53 0.06
N VAL A 117 12.54 -2.13 -0.87
CA VAL A 117 11.34 -1.50 -1.44
C VAL A 117 10.21 -1.42 -0.40
N SER A 118 10.03 -2.44 0.45
CA SER A 118 9.07 -2.38 1.56
C SER A 118 9.41 -1.24 2.51
N LEU A 119 10.69 -1.04 2.81
CA LEU A 119 11.16 0.05 3.64
C LEU A 119 10.94 1.42 2.98
N PHE A 120 11.16 1.54 1.67
CA PHE A 120 10.80 2.73 0.90
C PHE A 120 9.32 3.09 1.07
N VAL A 121 8.41 2.11 0.89
CA VAL A 121 6.95 2.34 1.01
C VAL A 121 6.60 2.81 2.42
N LYS A 122 7.16 2.17 3.45
CA LYS A 122 6.93 2.55 4.85
C LYS A 122 7.42 3.97 5.15
N GLU A 123 8.71 4.25 4.93
CA GLU A 123 9.35 5.51 5.35
C GLU A 123 8.73 6.72 4.64
N THR A 124 8.50 6.60 3.34
CA THR A 124 7.90 7.70 2.57
C THR A 124 6.44 7.93 2.95
N SER A 125 5.72 6.88 3.39
CA SER A 125 4.38 7.02 3.94
C SER A 125 4.37 7.72 5.31
N GLN A 126 5.26 7.32 6.22
CA GLN A 126 5.40 7.94 7.55
C GLN A 126 5.81 9.42 7.46
N ALA A 127 6.72 9.74 6.54
CA ALA A 127 7.11 11.13 6.25
C ALA A 127 6.00 11.95 5.55
N GLY A 128 4.84 11.35 5.29
CA GLY A 128 3.70 12.00 4.66
C GLY A 128 3.95 12.42 3.21
N ILE A 129 4.87 11.78 2.48
CA ILE A 129 5.02 12.00 1.03
C ILE A 129 3.71 11.57 0.38
N ARG A 130 3.12 12.42 -0.48
CA ARG A 130 1.82 12.09 -1.09
C ARG A 130 1.87 10.75 -1.81
N GLU A 131 0.84 9.94 -1.57
CA GLU A 131 0.76 8.58 -2.10
C GLU A 131 0.89 8.57 -3.63
N GLU A 132 0.19 9.46 -4.34
CA GLU A 132 0.32 9.61 -5.80
C GLU A 132 1.78 9.77 -6.28
N ILE A 133 2.62 10.46 -5.52
CA ILE A 133 4.04 10.66 -5.86
C ILE A 133 4.83 9.40 -5.58
N ARG A 134 4.66 8.79 -4.40
CA ARG A 134 5.31 7.50 -4.08
C ARG A 134 5.00 6.46 -5.15
N ASN A 135 3.75 6.45 -5.60
CA ASN A 135 3.19 5.53 -6.56
C ASN A 135 3.85 5.69 -7.93
N VAL A 136 3.84 6.92 -8.45
CA VAL A 136 4.49 7.24 -9.73
C VAL A 136 5.99 6.97 -9.61
N PHE A 137 6.63 7.45 -8.54
CA PHE A 137 8.06 7.27 -8.30
C PHE A 137 8.48 5.81 -8.35
N LEU A 138 7.84 4.96 -7.54
CA LEU A 138 8.15 3.54 -7.47
C LEU A 138 7.89 2.84 -8.80
N SER A 139 6.77 3.15 -9.47
CA SER A 139 6.46 2.58 -10.78
C SER A 139 7.49 2.96 -11.85
N THR A 140 7.97 4.20 -11.83
CA THR A 140 8.99 4.70 -12.78
C THR A 140 10.34 4.08 -12.45
N ALA A 141 10.74 4.03 -11.18
CA ALA A 141 11.99 3.42 -10.76
C ALA A 141 12.08 1.93 -11.15
N LEU A 142 10.99 1.18 -10.92
CA LEU A 142 10.89 -0.23 -11.32
C LEU A 142 10.94 -0.41 -12.85
N LYS A 143 10.25 0.44 -13.62
CA LYS A 143 10.33 0.44 -15.10
C LYS A 143 11.74 0.75 -15.61
N SER A 144 12.43 1.67 -14.94
CA SER A 144 13.83 2.02 -15.18
C SER A 144 14.80 0.98 -14.59
N ARG A 145 14.29 -0.15 -14.06
CA ARG A 145 15.04 -1.27 -13.50
C ARG A 145 15.98 -0.89 -12.36
N TRP A 146 15.61 0.09 -11.54
CA TRP A 146 16.33 0.39 -10.31
C TRP A 146 16.35 -0.85 -9.39
N ASP A 147 17.43 -1.03 -8.63
CA ASP A 147 17.47 -2.01 -7.55
C ASP A 147 16.80 -1.44 -6.28
N GLY A 148 16.59 -2.29 -5.28
CA GLY A 148 15.92 -1.90 -4.05
C GLY A 148 16.68 -0.81 -3.28
N PHE A 149 18.01 -0.79 -3.38
CA PHE A 149 18.84 0.22 -2.72
C PHE A 149 18.65 1.59 -3.35
N ALA A 150 18.68 1.69 -4.68
CA ALA A 150 18.43 2.94 -5.40
C ALA A 150 17.01 3.47 -5.13
N ILE A 151 16.01 2.57 -5.07
CA ILE A 151 14.63 2.94 -4.72
C ILE A 151 14.57 3.53 -3.31
N LEU A 152 15.14 2.85 -2.32
CA LEU A 152 15.18 3.34 -0.94
C LEU A 152 15.92 4.67 -0.82
N ALA A 153 17.09 4.78 -1.44
CA ALA A 153 17.89 6.01 -1.44
C ALA A 153 17.14 7.19 -2.08
N GLY A 154 16.42 6.94 -3.18
CA GLY A 154 15.55 7.93 -3.81
C GLY A 154 14.37 8.32 -2.93
N GLY A 155 13.76 7.37 -2.20
CA GLY A 155 12.73 7.65 -1.19
C GLY A 155 13.24 8.52 -0.05
N ARG A 156 14.43 8.23 0.48
CA ARG A 156 15.05 9.05 1.53
C ARG A 156 15.42 10.45 1.01
N ALA A 157 15.80 10.59 -0.26
CA ALA A 157 15.98 11.90 -0.89
C ALA A 157 14.65 12.65 -1.03
N LEU A 158 13.54 11.96 -1.36
CA LEU A 158 12.19 12.54 -1.36
C LEU A 158 11.81 13.09 0.02
N ILE A 159 12.07 12.31 1.07
CA ILE A 159 11.82 12.69 2.47
C ILE A 159 12.66 13.92 2.83
N ALA A 160 13.98 13.85 2.65
CA ALA A 160 14.90 14.95 2.96
C ALA A 160 14.51 16.24 2.23
N GLY A 161 14.23 16.16 0.92
CA GLY A 161 13.86 17.33 0.13
C GLY A 161 12.52 17.95 0.55
N LYS A 162 11.54 17.14 0.97
CA LYS A 162 10.29 17.64 1.55
C LYS A 162 10.54 18.45 2.81
N PHE A 163 11.37 17.95 3.73
CA PHE A 163 11.66 18.61 5.00
C PHE A 163 12.45 19.92 4.87
N VAL A 164 13.14 20.13 3.74
CA VAL A 164 13.76 21.42 3.40
C VAL A 164 12.88 22.33 2.55
N GLY A 165 11.63 21.95 2.28
CA GLY A 165 10.61 22.77 1.61
C GLY A 165 10.56 22.65 0.09
N ILE A 166 11.17 21.62 -0.52
CA ILE A 166 11.12 21.42 -1.97
C ILE A 166 9.77 20.76 -2.35
N PRO A 167 9.03 21.29 -3.35
CA PRO A 167 7.81 20.66 -3.82
C PRO A 167 8.03 19.23 -4.29
N GLU A 168 7.28 18.29 -3.70
CA GLU A 168 7.48 16.84 -3.87
C GLU A 168 7.47 16.40 -5.35
N ASN A 169 6.60 16.98 -6.19
CA ASN A 169 6.51 16.65 -7.62
C ASN A 169 7.81 16.96 -8.37
N ARG A 170 8.37 18.15 -8.12
CA ARG A 170 9.63 18.58 -8.76
C ARG A 170 10.79 17.72 -8.25
N LEU A 171 10.76 17.40 -6.97
CA LEU A 171 11.77 16.56 -6.33
C LEU A 171 11.77 15.15 -6.91
N ALA A 172 10.60 14.51 -7.04
CA ALA A 172 10.47 13.19 -7.63
C ALA A 172 11.02 13.12 -9.05
N SER A 173 10.65 14.07 -9.92
CA SER A 173 11.17 14.13 -11.29
C SER A 173 12.69 14.31 -11.35
N ARG A 174 13.27 15.12 -10.46
CA ARG A 174 14.73 15.30 -10.37
C ARG A 174 15.45 14.05 -9.92
N ILE A 175 14.95 13.39 -8.86
CA ILE A 175 15.53 12.16 -8.33
C ILE A 175 15.52 11.08 -9.42
N LEU A 176 14.38 10.89 -10.09
CA LEU A 176 14.24 9.93 -11.20
C LEU A 176 15.19 10.22 -12.37
N GLY A 177 15.56 11.47 -12.60
CA GLY A 177 16.49 11.87 -13.67
C GLY A 177 17.98 11.87 -13.28
N SER A 178 18.31 11.86 -11.99
CA SER A 178 19.69 12.03 -11.49
C SER A 178 20.28 10.76 -10.86
N PHE A 179 19.44 9.85 -10.38
CA PHE A 179 19.91 8.61 -9.79
C PHE A 179 20.38 7.61 -10.86
N PRO A 180 21.40 6.80 -10.55
CA PRO A 180 22.02 5.90 -11.52
C PRO A 180 21.07 4.77 -11.96
N ASN A 181 20.96 4.55 -13.28
CA ASN A 181 20.28 3.37 -13.84
C ASN A 181 21.16 2.10 -13.73
N ARG A 182 20.53 0.92 -13.72
CA ARG A 182 21.11 -0.42 -13.43
C ARG A 182 22.43 -0.74 -14.17
N GLY A 183 23.32 -1.51 -13.53
CA GLY A 183 24.30 -2.36 -14.25
C GLY A 183 25.59 -2.79 -13.54
N ALA A 184 26.02 -2.13 -12.46
CA ALA A 184 27.18 -2.53 -11.68
C ALA A 184 26.93 -2.17 -10.23
N ILE A 185 27.68 -2.74 -9.28
CA ILE A 185 27.76 -2.24 -7.90
C ILE A 185 28.07 -0.74 -8.02
N VAL A 186 27.04 0.09 -7.89
CA VAL A 186 27.22 1.52 -8.06
C VAL A 186 27.99 1.97 -6.81
N PRO A 187 29.16 2.60 -6.96
CA PRO A 187 29.86 3.16 -5.83
C PRO A 187 28.92 4.09 -5.07
N PHE A 188 28.93 4.01 -3.74
CA PHE A 188 28.01 4.77 -2.90
C PHE A 188 28.08 6.27 -3.22
N GLU A 189 29.26 6.75 -3.62
CA GLU A 189 29.56 8.12 -4.01
C GLU A 189 28.65 8.65 -5.13
N LYS A 190 28.23 7.79 -6.08
CA LYS A 190 27.28 8.22 -7.12
C LYS A 190 25.89 8.45 -6.54
N THR A 191 25.46 7.59 -5.62
CA THR A 191 24.19 7.75 -4.91
C THR A 191 24.21 8.97 -4.00
N ASP A 192 25.29 9.17 -3.24
CA ASP A 192 25.50 10.35 -2.40
C ASP A 192 25.46 11.64 -3.24
N SER A 193 26.19 11.68 -4.36
CA SER A 193 26.19 12.81 -5.28
C SER A 193 24.79 13.10 -5.84
N ALA A 194 24.07 12.07 -6.31
CA ALA A 194 22.72 12.24 -6.85
C ALA A 194 21.72 12.72 -5.78
N PHE A 195 21.79 12.15 -4.57
CA PHE A 195 20.98 12.54 -3.42
C PHE A 195 21.20 14.02 -3.09
N ARG A 196 22.47 14.44 -2.93
CA ARG A 196 22.83 15.82 -2.57
C ARG A 196 22.39 16.82 -3.65
N GLN A 197 22.62 16.48 -4.93
CA GLN A 197 22.21 17.32 -6.05
C GLN A 197 20.69 17.49 -6.12
N ALA A 198 19.92 16.42 -5.90
CA ALA A 198 18.47 16.45 -6.00
C ALA A 198 17.82 17.44 -5.01
N ILE A 199 18.39 17.55 -3.80
CA ILE A 199 17.86 18.40 -2.71
C ILE A 199 18.59 19.73 -2.54
N PHE A 200 19.53 20.06 -3.43
CA PHE A 200 20.42 21.22 -3.28
C PHE A 200 21.12 21.26 -1.92
N PHE A 201 21.69 20.13 -1.52
CA PHE A 201 22.21 19.93 -0.17
C PHE A 201 23.20 21.01 0.25
N ASN A 202 22.96 21.61 1.42
CA ASN A 202 23.87 22.56 2.05
C ASN A 202 24.27 22.06 3.45
N PRO A 203 25.52 21.60 3.66
CA PRO A 203 25.97 21.05 4.94
C PRO A 203 25.99 22.07 6.09
N THR A 204 26.01 23.36 5.78
CA THR A 204 26.08 24.44 6.79
C THR A 204 24.70 24.90 7.26
N ASN A 205 23.63 24.30 6.73
CA ASN A 205 22.26 24.68 7.05
C ASN A 205 21.58 23.56 7.84
N ASP A 206 21.16 23.88 9.06
CA ASP A 206 20.56 22.93 10.01
C ASP A 206 19.32 22.21 9.48
N ARG A 207 18.62 22.78 8.49
CA ARG A 207 17.49 22.11 7.81
C ARG A 207 17.90 20.80 7.13
N TYR A 208 19.19 20.62 6.82
CA TYR A 208 19.73 19.42 6.19
C TYR A 208 20.25 18.37 7.18
N THR A 209 20.01 18.52 8.49
CA THR A 209 20.41 17.52 9.51
C THR A 209 19.82 16.15 9.20
N LEU A 210 18.50 16.08 8.95
CA LEU A 210 17.84 14.84 8.53
C LEU A 210 18.45 14.25 7.25
N ALA A 211 18.80 15.10 6.28
CA ALA A 211 19.44 14.65 5.04
C ALA A 211 20.82 14.02 5.29
N SER A 212 21.60 14.60 6.20
CA SER A 212 22.90 14.07 6.61
C SER A 212 22.77 12.71 7.32
N ASP A 213 21.80 12.58 8.22
CA ASP A 213 21.54 11.34 8.94
C ASP A 213 21.10 10.23 7.97
N LEU A 214 20.16 10.53 7.07
CA LEU A 214 19.70 9.59 6.04
C LEU A 214 20.83 9.14 5.11
N LEU A 215 21.73 10.05 4.71
CA LEU A 215 22.92 9.72 3.90
C LEU A 215 23.91 8.83 4.65
N SER A 216 24.20 9.14 5.92
CA SER A 216 25.07 8.33 6.76
C SER A 216 24.56 6.89 6.88
N GLN A 217 23.25 6.73 7.09
CA GLN A 217 22.61 5.42 7.12
C GLN A 217 22.63 4.70 5.77
N LEU A 218 22.38 5.41 4.67
CA LEU A 218 22.46 4.82 3.34
C LEU A 218 23.88 4.30 3.06
N LYS A 219 24.92 4.95 3.58
CA LYS A 219 26.30 4.46 3.49
C LYS A 219 26.49 3.15 4.25
N SER A 220 26.10 3.11 5.53
CA SER A 220 26.16 1.90 6.36
C SER A 220 25.38 0.75 5.73
N LEU A 221 24.18 1.04 5.22
CA LEU A 221 23.34 0.07 4.53
C LEU A 221 23.99 -0.41 3.23
N HIS A 222 24.59 0.46 2.42
CA HIS A 222 25.31 0.08 1.20
C HIS A 222 26.47 -0.88 1.50
N GLU A 223 27.17 -0.67 2.61
CA GLU A 223 28.26 -1.53 3.04
C GLU A 223 27.76 -2.89 3.53
N GLY A 224 26.78 -2.92 4.46
CA GLY A 224 26.23 -4.17 4.99
C GLY A 224 25.47 -4.99 3.94
N THR A 225 24.88 -4.33 2.94
CA THR A 225 24.22 -4.99 1.82
C THR A 225 25.18 -5.68 0.84
N LYS A 226 26.50 -5.50 0.96
CA LYS A 226 27.51 -6.31 0.24
C LYS A 226 27.66 -7.72 0.84
N SER A 227 27.22 -7.91 2.09
CA SER A 227 27.24 -9.21 2.76
C SER A 227 26.29 -10.19 2.06
N ARG A 228 26.75 -11.43 1.87
CA ARG A 228 25.92 -12.55 1.38
C ARG A 228 25.21 -13.30 2.51
N SER A 229 25.55 -13.02 3.77
CA SER A 229 24.95 -13.68 4.92
C SER A 229 23.60 -13.04 5.27
N LEU A 230 22.56 -13.88 5.36
CA LEU A 230 21.19 -13.47 5.69
C LEU A 230 21.10 -12.68 7.00
N ASP A 231 21.74 -13.20 8.05
CA ASP A 231 21.68 -12.61 9.39
C ASP A 231 22.39 -11.25 9.43
N SER A 232 23.50 -11.13 8.69
CA SER A 232 24.29 -9.90 8.61
C SER A 232 23.55 -8.77 7.91
N TRP A 233 22.87 -9.03 6.79
CA TRP A 233 22.16 -7.96 6.08
C TRP A 233 20.83 -7.60 6.73
N THR A 234 20.10 -8.56 7.31
CA THR A 234 18.84 -8.28 8.03
C THR A 234 19.08 -7.46 9.30
N GLU A 235 20.17 -7.73 10.03
CA GLU A 235 20.58 -6.91 11.17
C GLU A 235 20.95 -5.48 10.76
N THR A 236 21.69 -5.32 9.66
CA THR A 236 22.03 -3.99 9.10
C THR A 236 20.77 -3.19 8.79
N ILE A 237 19.75 -3.81 8.18
CA ILE A 237 18.48 -3.14 7.89
C ILE A 237 17.71 -2.80 9.17
N SER A 238 17.69 -3.72 10.14
CA SER A 238 17.08 -3.47 11.45
C SER A 238 17.69 -2.25 12.15
N GLN A 239 19.02 -2.11 12.10
CA GLN A 239 19.73 -0.95 12.64
C GLN A 239 19.42 0.33 11.85
N ALA A 240 19.37 0.26 10.51
CA ALA A 240 19.02 1.41 9.66
C ALA A 240 17.58 1.92 9.88
N ARG A 241 16.71 1.15 10.55
CA ARG A 241 15.34 1.53 10.94
C ARG A 241 15.25 2.31 12.25
N THR A 242 16.30 2.38 13.07
CA THR A 242 16.28 3.05 14.39
C THR A 242 15.97 4.56 14.34
N LEU A 243 15.90 5.16 13.14
CA LEU A 243 15.44 6.54 12.92
C LEU A 243 13.91 6.71 12.84
N ASP A 244 13.10 5.67 13.05
CA ASP A 244 11.62 5.76 13.16
C ASP A 244 11.20 6.91 14.10
N ARG A 245 11.92 7.05 15.23
CA ARG A 245 11.70 8.14 16.21
C ARG A 245 11.97 9.54 15.66
N SER A 246 12.88 9.69 14.70
CA SER A 246 13.19 10.99 14.08
C SER A 246 12.15 11.40 13.04
N LEU A 247 11.53 10.44 12.36
CA LEU A 247 10.41 10.70 11.46
C LEU A 247 9.11 10.89 12.26
N ASP A 248 8.97 10.23 13.41
CA ASP A 248 7.90 10.48 14.36
C ASP A 248 8.02 11.88 14.99
N SER A 249 9.22 12.34 15.33
CA SER A 249 9.46 13.69 15.86
C SER A 249 9.45 14.78 14.79
N ALA A 250 9.96 14.51 13.59
CA ALA A 250 9.81 15.41 12.44
C ALA A 250 8.37 15.41 11.90
N GLY A 251 7.60 14.36 12.23
CA GLY A 251 6.18 14.20 12.00
C GLY A 251 5.30 14.70 13.15
N GLU A 252 5.85 15.34 14.19
CA GLU A 252 5.04 16.12 15.12
C GLU A 252 4.37 17.24 14.32
N ILE A 253 3.11 16.98 13.99
CA ILE A 253 2.13 18.00 13.72
C ILE A 253 2.17 18.89 14.96
N VAL A 254 2.78 20.06 14.86
CA VAL A 254 2.34 21.20 15.66
C VAL A 254 0.87 21.33 15.29
N ILE A 255 -0.01 20.78 16.12
CA ILE A 255 -1.42 21.17 16.14
C ILE A 255 -1.39 22.59 16.67
N GLY A 256 -0.98 23.52 15.82
CA GLY A 256 -1.40 24.89 15.97
C GLY A 256 -2.92 24.83 15.96
N ASP A 257 -3.53 25.49 16.93
CA ASP A 257 -4.97 25.65 16.94
C ASP A 257 -5.46 25.91 15.51
N ARG A 258 -6.49 25.15 15.13
CA ARG A 258 -7.22 25.31 13.87
C ARG A 258 -7.34 26.81 13.61
N PRO A 259 -6.88 27.36 12.47
CA PRO A 259 -7.16 28.74 12.14
C PRO A 259 -8.67 28.91 12.25
N LYS A 260 -9.12 29.65 13.25
CA LYS A 260 -10.49 30.14 13.28
C LYS A 260 -10.56 31.03 12.06
N PHE A 261 -11.33 30.63 11.05
CA PHE A 261 -11.75 31.55 9.99
C PHE A 261 -12.63 32.61 10.65
N GLY A 262 -11.99 33.59 11.26
CA GLY A 262 -12.58 34.86 11.62
C GLY A 262 -12.69 35.66 10.33
N PHE A 263 -13.88 35.68 9.76
CA PHE A 263 -14.24 36.75 8.86
C PHE A 263 -14.83 37.86 9.72
N GLU A 264 -14.00 38.83 10.08
CA GLU A 264 -14.44 40.18 10.42
C GLU A 264 -13.34 41.18 9.97
N GLU A 265 -13.67 41.80 8.83
CA GLU A 265 -13.43 43.18 8.35
C GLU A 265 -12.05 43.77 7.94
N ASN A 266 -12.19 44.52 6.84
CA ASN A 266 -11.44 45.66 6.31
C ASN A 266 -10.18 45.42 5.45
N ILE A 267 -10.44 45.22 4.14
CA ILE A 267 -9.49 45.53 3.06
C ILE A 267 -10.16 46.58 2.17
N PRO A 268 -9.52 47.74 1.85
CA PRO A 268 -10.12 48.76 1.00
C PRO A 268 -10.28 48.25 -0.44
N GLU A 269 -11.40 48.58 -1.07
CA GLU A 269 -11.70 48.18 -2.45
C GLU A 269 -10.75 48.85 -3.46
N PRO A 270 -10.23 48.10 -4.45
CA PRO A 270 -9.51 48.69 -5.58
C PRO A 270 -10.47 49.47 -6.50
N PRO A 271 -9.98 50.48 -7.22
CA PRO A 271 -10.84 51.40 -7.98
C PRO A 271 -11.59 50.71 -9.11
N LEU A 272 -12.86 51.10 -9.27
CA LEU A 272 -13.82 50.57 -10.22
C LEU A 272 -13.38 50.82 -11.68
N VAL A 273 -13.33 49.74 -12.46
CA VAL A 273 -13.20 49.78 -13.93
C VAL A 273 -14.62 49.94 -14.51
N PRO A 274 -14.85 50.79 -15.54
CA PRO A 274 -16.18 51.02 -16.10
C PRO A 274 -16.88 49.75 -16.58
N GLU A 275 -18.15 49.67 -16.21
CA GLU A 275 -19.07 48.54 -16.36
C GLU A 275 -19.46 48.34 -17.83
N VAL A 276 -18.94 47.27 -18.44
CA VAL A 276 -19.59 46.63 -19.59
C VAL A 276 -20.39 45.49 -18.99
N GLU A 277 -21.72 45.60 -19.00
CA GLU A 277 -22.61 44.54 -18.50
C GLU A 277 -22.23 43.20 -19.14
N PRO A 278 -21.68 42.25 -18.37
CA PRO A 278 -21.53 40.89 -18.87
C PRO A 278 -22.92 40.26 -18.84
N GLU A 279 -23.30 39.63 -19.95
CA GLU A 279 -24.42 38.68 -19.95
C GLU A 279 -24.28 37.78 -18.71
N ALA A 280 -25.35 37.69 -17.93
CA ALA A 280 -25.36 36.99 -16.65
C ALA A 280 -24.63 35.65 -16.78
N PRO A 281 -23.65 35.34 -15.90
CA PRO A 281 -23.01 34.05 -15.94
C PRO A 281 -24.10 33.00 -15.78
N VAL A 282 -24.25 32.16 -16.81
CA VAL A 282 -25.07 30.95 -16.72
C VAL A 282 -24.52 30.19 -15.51
N GLN A 283 -25.23 30.26 -14.38
CA GLN A 283 -24.92 29.42 -13.24
C GLN A 283 -24.93 27.99 -13.79
N PRO A 284 -23.85 27.21 -13.64
CA PRO A 284 -23.91 25.80 -13.98
C PRO A 284 -25.06 25.23 -13.16
N GLY A 285 -26.15 24.88 -13.84
CA GLY A 285 -27.36 24.39 -13.19
C GLY A 285 -26.97 23.31 -12.21
N LYS A 286 -27.61 23.27 -11.04
CA LYS A 286 -27.52 22.16 -10.09
C LYS A 286 -27.66 20.86 -10.87
N VAL A 287 -26.54 20.24 -11.25
CA VAL A 287 -26.54 18.86 -11.70
C VAL A 287 -26.93 18.09 -10.45
N GLU A 288 -28.07 17.42 -10.46
CA GLU A 288 -28.49 16.52 -9.38
C GLU A 288 -27.59 15.28 -9.34
N TRP A 289 -26.28 15.47 -9.18
CA TRP A 289 -25.32 14.38 -9.00
C TRP A 289 -25.61 13.56 -7.74
N GLU A 290 -26.44 14.09 -6.84
CA GLU A 290 -26.92 13.41 -5.63
C GLU A 290 -27.97 12.33 -5.95
N ILE A 291 -28.46 12.22 -7.19
CA ILE A 291 -29.35 11.14 -7.65
C ILE A 291 -28.59 10.23 -8.62
N LEU A 292 -28.43 8.96 -8.23
CA LEU A 292 -27.80 7.95 -9.06
C LEU A 292 -28.84 7.19 -9.88
N ASN A 293 -28.62 7.08 -11.19
CA ASN A 293 -29.24 6.01 -11.98
C ASN A 293 -28.36 4.77 -11.93
N SER A 294 -28.83 3.71 -11.27
CA SER A 294 -28.05 2.48 -11.05
C SER A 294 -27.65 1.78 -12.36
N SER A 295 -28.48 1.87 -13.41
CA SER A 295 -28.17 1.27 -14.72
C SER A 295 -26.99 1.96 -15.41
N ASN A 296 -26.84 3.28 -15.26
CA ASN A 296 -25.69 4.03 -15.77
C ASN A 296 -24.40 3.60 -15.05
N LEU A 297 -24.43 3.47 -13.72
CA LEU A 297 -23.28 2.99 -12.96
C LEU A 297 -22.84 1.61 -13.41
N VAL A 298 -23.79 0.68 -13.52
CA VAL A 298 -23.51 -0.69 -13.97
C VAL A 298 -22.93 -0.70 -15.39
N SER A 299 -23.45 0.15 -16.30
CA SER A 299 -22.88 0.28 -17.65
C SER A 299 -21.45 0.79 -17.63
N VAL A 300 -21.16 1.84 -16.83
CA VAL A 300 -19.80 2.37 -16.66
C VAL A 300 -18.88 1.29 -16.13
N VAL A 301 -19.27 0.60 -15.05
CA VAL A 301 -18.46 -0.45 -14.43
C VAL A 301 -18.18 -1.60 -15.40
N LYS A 302 -19.17 -2.03 -16.19
CA LYS A 302 -19.01 -3.08 -17.21
C LYS A 302 -17.90 -2.74 -18.21
N GLU A 303 -17.80 -1.49 -18.63
CA GLU A 303 -16.72 -1.06 -19.54
C GLU A 303 -15.34 -1.08 -18.87
N TRP A 304 -15.26 -1.04 -17.55
CA TRP A 304 -13.99 -1.10 -16.82
C TRP A 304 -13.51 -2.52 -16.60
N LEU A 305 -14.41 -3.53 -16.61
CA LEU A 305 -14.05 -4.93 -16.37
C LEU A 305 -12.86 -5.37 -17.23
N GLY A 306 -11.91 -6.04 -16.59
CA GLY A 306 -10.66 -6.50 -17.22
C GLY A 306 -9.61 -5.42 -17.43
N THR A 307 -9.88 -4.13 -17.13
CA THR A 307 -8.84 -3.08 -17.16
C THR A 307 -7.69 -3.49 -16.23
N PRO A 308 -6.44 -3.58 -16.73
CA PRO A 308 -5.32 -4.01 -15.92
C PRO A 308 -5.12 -3.11 -14.71
N TYR A 309 -4.70 -3.69 -13.60
CA TYR A 309 -4.31 -2.88 -12.46
C TYR A 309 -3.00 -2.14 -12.75
N TYR A 310 -3.02 -0.83 -12.53
CA TYR A 310 -1.85 0.02 -12.56
C TYR A 310 -1.89 0.98 -11.39
N TRP A 311 -0.94 0.81 -10.49
CA TRP A 311 -0.76 1.63 -9.29
C TRP A 311 -0.65 3.13 -9.66
N GLY A 312 -1.51 3.98 -9.10
CA GLY A 312 -1.66 5.40 -9.46
C GLY A 312 -2.47 5.67 -10.74
N GLY A 313 -2.88 4.63 -11.47
CA GLY A 313 -3.58 4.76 -12.75
C GLY A 313 -5.04 5.20 -12.62
N THR A 314 -5.57 5.87 -13.65
CA THR A 314 -6.95 6.38 -13.73
C THR A 314 -7.60 6.12 -15.09
N SER A 315 -7.01 5.25 -15.93
CA SER A 315 -7.42 5.08 -17.33
C SER A 315 -7.64 3.63 -17.71
N LYS A 316 -8.25 3.38 -18.87
CA LYS A 316 -8.44 2.02 -19.42
C LYS A 316 -7.13 1.30 -19.79
N LYS A 317 -6.00 2.01 -19.83
CA LYS A 317 -4.66 1.39 -19.98
C LYS A 317 -4.13 0.81 -18.66
N GLY A 318 -4.73 1.17 -17.54
CA GLY A 318 -4.23 0.88 -16.22
C GLY A 318 -4.90 1.71 -15.14
N VAL A 319 -5.42 1.07 -14.10
CA VAL A 319 -6.14 1.72 -13.00
C VAL A 319 -5.84 1.08 -11.65
N ASP A 320 -5.79 1.84 -10.55
CA ASP A 320 -5.79 1.25 -9.20
C ASP A 320 -7.19 1.28 -8.56
N CYS A 321 -7.34 0.79 -7.33
CA CYS A 321 -8.65 0.66 -6.68
C CYS A 321 -9.37 2.01 -6.55
N SER A 322 -8.66 3.04 -6.11
CA SER A 322 -9.22 4.38 -5.91
C SER A 322 -9.30 5.20 -7.19
N GLY A 323 -8.46 4.90 -8.17
CA GLY A 323 -8.56 5.43 -9.53
C GLY A 323 -9.76 4.87 -10.28
N PHE A 324 -10.11 3.60 -10.03
CA PHE A 324 -11.27 2.96 -10.62
C PHE A 324 -12.57 3.56 -10.08
N THR A 325 -12.68 3.70 -8.76
CA THR A 325 -13.83 4.36 -8.12
C THR A 325 -13.92 5.82 -8.56
N PHE A 326 -12.80 6.54 -8.56
CA PHE A 326 -12.72 7.93 -9.01
C PHE A 326 -13.21 8.08 -10.46
N SER A 327 -12.62 7.34 -11.40
CA SER A 327 -12.97 7.45 -12.82
C SER A 327 -14.38 6.93 -13.13
N SER A 328 -14.91 5.97 -12.37
CA SER A 328 -16.29 5.48 -12.55
C SER A 328 -17.32 6.48 -12.04
N LEU A 329 -17.09 7.07 -10.87
CA LEU A 329 -18.03 8.02 -10.25
C LEU A 329 -18.02 9.38 -10.93
N THR A 330 -16.86 9.81 -11.45
CA THR A 330 -16.71 11.08 -12.19
C THR A 330 -17.04 10.95 -13.68
N ASP A 331 -17.38 9.75 -14.18
CA ASP A 331 -17.92 9.58 -15.53
C ASP A 331 -19.17 10.43 -15.69
N LYS A 332 -19.29 11.14 -16.81
CA LYS A 332 -20.42 12.05 -17.10
C LYS A 332 -21.80 11.41 -16.97
N ARG A 333 -21.91 10.08 -17.11
CA ARG A 333 -23.17 9.32 -16.96
C ARG A 333 -23.57 9.09 -15.50
N VAL A 334 -22.60 9.16 -14.58
CA VAL A 334 -22.79 9.04 -13.12
C VAL A 334 -22.78 10.42 -12.47
N GLY A 335 -21.81 11.27 -12.82
CA GLY A 335 -21.88 12.71 -12.61
C GLY A 335 -21.32 13.24 -11.29
N VAL A 336 -20.58 12.46 -10.49
CA VAL A 336 -19.97 12.99 -9.26
C VAL A 336 -18.92 14.05 -9.63
N PRO A 337 -18.99 15.28 -9.07
CA PRO A 337 -18.02 16.32 -9.37
C PRO A 337 -16.61 15.93 -8.92
N VAL A 338 -15.62 16.10 -9.80
CA VAL A 338 -14.20 15.81 -9.54
C VAL A 338 -13.67 16.49 -8.27
N LYS A 339 -14.18 17.69 -7.94
CA LYS A 339 -13.77 18.44 -6.74
C LYS A 339 -14.25 17.80 -5.43
N ILE A 340 -15.24 16.92 -5.47
CA ILE A 340 -15.87 16.32 -4.28
C ILE A 340 -15.27 14.95 -3.96
N LEU A 341 -14.76 14.24 -4.96
CA LEU A 341 -14.22 12.90 -4.81
C LEU A 341 -12.69 12.92 -4.89
N PRO A 342 -11.96 12.75 -3.77
CA PRO A 342 -10.51 12.67 -3.78
C PRO A 342 -10.01 11.51 -4.63
N ARG A 343 -8.81 11.65 -5.20
CA ARG A 343 -8.17 10.57 -5.96
C ARG A 343 -7.70 9.42 -5.05
N LEU A 344 -7.29 9.71 -3.82
CA LEU A 344 -6.70 8.73 -2.91
C LEU A 344 -7.77 7.96 -2.14
N GLY A 345 -7.65 6.63 -2.06
CA GLY A 345 -8.65 5.76 -1.41
C GLY A 345 -8.90 6.11 0.06
N ARG A 346 -7.84 6.38 0.83
CA ARG A 346 -7.95 6.81 2.23
C ARG A 346 -8.70 8.13 2.40
N GLU A 347 -8.65 9.01 1.40
CA GLU A 347 -9.35 10.30 1.40
C GLU A 347 -10.79 10.14 0.93
N GLN A 348 -11.05 9.25 -0.02
CA GLN A 348 -12.40 8.83 -0.39
C GLN A 348 -13.17 8.27 0.81
N ALA A 349 -12.48 7.62 1.75
CA ALA A 349 -13.07 7.14 2.99
C ALA A 349 -13.54 8.26 3.94
N ASN A 350 -13.27 9.52 3.64
CA ASN A 350 -13.80 10.69 4.36
C ASN A 350 -14.88 11.44 3.56
N SER A 351 -15.23 10.95 2.36
CA SER A 351 -16.25 11.55 1.51
C SER A 351 -17.65 11.06 1.90
N GLY A 352 -18.67 11.89 1.70
CA GLY A 352 -20.06 11.52 1.91
C GLY A 352 -20.41 11.14 3.37
N SER A 353 -21.48 10.37 3.54
CA SER A 353 -21.95 9.90 4.85
C SER A 353 -21.55 8.45 5.12
N LYS A 354 -21.33 8.10 6.39
CA LYS A 354 -21.05 6.71 6.80
C LYS A 354 -22.30 5.85 6.62
N VAL A 355 -22.14 4.64 6.09
CA VAL A 355 -23.23 3.65 5.94
C VAL A 355 -22.82 2.33 6.59
N SER A 356 -23.78 1.63 7.21
CA SER A 356 -23.55 0.31 7.77
C SER A 356 -23.53 -0.76 6.67
N HIS A 357 -22.82 -1.86 6.92
CA HIS A 357 -22.67 -2.95 5.95
C HIS A 357 -24.02 -3.52 5.46
N GLN A 358 -25.04 -3.63 6.32
CA GLN A 358 -26.36 -4.16 5.91
C GLN A 358 -27.17 -3.19 5.03
N ASN A 359 -26.78 -1.91 4.97
CA ASN A 359 -27.51 -0.87 4.28
C ASN A 359 -26.86 -0.46 2.96
N LEU A 360 -25.90 -1.24 2.46
CA LEU A 360 -25.17 -0.98 1.22
C LEU A 360 -26.12 -0.94 0.02
N ARG A 361 -25.88 0.02 -0.87
CA ARG A 361 -26.62 0.21 -2.12
C ARG A 361 -25.67 0.54 -3.26
N ALA A 362 -26.16 0.40 -4.49
CA ALA A 362 -25.40 0.80 -5.67
C ALA A 362 -24.88 2.25 -5.54
N GLY A 363 -23.61 2.47 -5.86
CA GLY A 363 -22.93 3.75 -5.76
C GLY A 363 -22.24 4.03 -4.43
N ASP A 364 -22.44 3.19 -3.41
CA ASP A 364 -21.67 3.29 -2.17
C ASP A 364 -20.22 2.85 -2.41
N LEU A 365 -19.29 3.52 -1.74
CA LEU A 365 -17.91 3.09 -1.63
C LEU A 365 -17.76 2.18 -0.42
N ILE A 366 -17.11 1.04 -0.60
CA ILE A 366 -16.81 0.08 0.46
C ILE A 366 -15.29 -0.03 0.64
N PHE A 367 -14.82 0.05 1.89
CA PHE A 367 -13.40 0.15 2.21
C PHE A 367 -12.93 -1.03 3.04
N PHE A 368 -11.72 -1.49 2.72
CA PHE A 368 -11.14 -2.68 3.33
C PHE A 368 -9.71 -2.46 3.82
N SER A 369 -9.31 -3.26 4.80
CA SER A 369 -7.93 -3.40 5.27
C SER A 369 -7.25 -4.60 4.62
N ALA A 370 -5.92 -4.62 4.59
CA ALA A 370 -5.16 -5.75 4.04
C ALA A 370 -5.08 -6.91 5.05
N SER A 371 -5.03 -6.61 6.34
CA SER A 371 -5.14 -7.59 7.43
C SER A 371 -6.56 -7.68 8.01
N PRO A 372 -6.99 -8.86 8.50
CA PRO A 372 -8.29 -9.02 9.15
C PRO A 372 -8.39 -8.17 10.41
N ASN A 373 -9.57 -7.63 10.69
CA ASN A 373 -9.89 -6.89 11.91
C ASN A 373 -8.97 -5.67 12.16
N GLN A 374 -8.45 -5.06 11.10
CA GLN A 374 -7.66 -3.82 11.17
C GLN A 374 -8.48 -2.63 10.70
N SER A 375 -8.11 -1.43 11.14
CA SER A 375 -8.78 -0.17 10.77
C SER A 375 -8.08 0.59 9.63
N LYS A 376 -6.85 0.19 9.27
CA LYS A 376 -6.08 0.84 8.21
C LYS A 376 -6.68 0.49 6.85
N ILE A 377 -7.14 1.52 6.13
CA ILE A 377 -7.73 1.38 4.79
C ILE A 377 -6.60 1.23 3.77
N THR A 378 -6.62 0.11 3.06
CA THR A 378 -5.66 -0.19 1.99
C THR A 378 -6.34 -0.45 0.64
N HIS A 379 -7.67 -0.65 0.65
CA HIS A 379 -8.43 -0.94 -0.56
C HIS A 379 -9.81 -0.30 -0.56
N VAL A 380 -10.33 0.00 -1.75
CA VAL A 380 -11.68 0.53 -1.96
C VAL A 380 -12.36 -0.18 -3.13
N GLY A 381 -13.66 -0.43 -2.97
CA GLY A 381 -14.55 -0.96 -3.99
C GLY A 381 -15.77 -0.06 -4.19
N LEU A 382 -16.44 -0.25 -5.33
CA LEU A 382 -17.67 0.42 -5.71
C LEU A 382 -18.82 -0.57 -5.70
N VAL A 383 -19.77 -0.39 -4.79
CA VAL A 383 -20.96 -1.25 -4.69
C VAL A 383 -21.80 -1.06 -5.95
N ILE A 384 -22.12 -2.15 -6.64
CA ILE A 384 -22.93 -2.13 -7.87
C ILE A 384 -24.36 -2.64 -7.63
N ASN A 385 -24.56 -3.44 -6.58
CA ASN A 385 -25.84 -3.86 -6.05
C ASN A 385 -25.68 -4.34 -4.60
N GLU A 386 -26.74 -4.79 -3.94
CA GLU A 386 -26.73 -5.21 -2.52
C GLU A 386 -25.81 -6.42 -2.22
N LYS A 387 -25.40 -7.18 -3.23
CA LYS A 387 -24.62 -8.42 -3.08
C LYS A 387 -23.20 -8.30 -3.61
N GLU A 388 -22.93 -7.34 -4.47
CA GLU A 388 -21.72 -7.29 -5.29
C GLU A 388 -21.12 -5.89 -5.32
N PHE A 389 -19.79 -5.87 -5.40
CA PHE A 389 -19.04 -4.65 -5.62
C PHE A 389 -17.95 -4.89 -6.66
N ALA A 390 -17.66 -3.86 -7.44
CA ALA A 390 -16.57 -3.85 -8.38
C ALA A 390 -15.33 -3.22 -7.73
N HIS A 391 -14.14 -3.72 -8.07
CA HIS A 391 -12.88 -3.13 -7.62
C HIS A 391 -11.76 -3.46 -8.59
N ALA A 392 -10.68 -2.69 -8.55
CA ALA A 392 -9.44 -3.04 -9.24
C ALA A 392 -8.62 -3.98 -8.36
N SER A 393 -8.69 -5.29 -8.64
CA SER A 393 -7.79 -6.30 -8.08
C SER A 393 -6.39 -6.07 -8.63
N SER A 394 -5.39 -6.14 -7.75
CA SER A 394 -3.98 -5.95 -8.09
C SER A 394 -3.55 -6.80 -9.28
N THR A 395 -4.09 -8.00 -9.48
CA THR A 395 -3.64 -8.97 -10.49
C THR A 395 -4.70 -9.28 -11.55
N ARG A 396 -5.97 -9.39 -11.17
CA ARG A 396 -7.09 -9.69 -12.07
C ARG A 396 -7.57 -8.46 -12.85
N GLY A 397 -7.12 -7.26 -12.46
CA GLY A 397 -7.63 -6.00 -12.99
C GLY A 397 -8.99 -5.67 -12.38
N VAL A 398 -9.81 -4.89 -13.09
CA VAL A 398 -11.15 -4.55 -12.59
C VAL A 398 -12.07 -5.78 -12.69
N VAL A 399 -12.61 -6.19 -11.54
CA VAL A 399 -13.43 -7.39 -11.37
C VAL A 399 -14.60 -7.11 -10.42
N VAL A 400 -15.52 -8.06 -10.33
CA VAL A 400 -16.68 -8.02 -9.42
C VAL A 400 -16.57 -9.19 -8.46
N ASP A 401 -16.62 -8.90 -7.16
CA ASP A 401 -16.63 -9.88 -6.09
C ASP A 401 -17.91 -9.73 -5.25
N LYS A 402 -18.27 -10.79 -4.51
CA LYS A 402 -19.43 -10.79 -3.62
C LYS A 402 -19.06 -10.16 -2.28
N ILE A 403 -19.91 -9.26 -1.79
CA ILE A 403 -19.75 -8.58 -0.50
C ILE A 403 -19.75 -9.61 0.65
N SER A 404 -20.52 -10.70 0.50
CA SER A 404 -20.68 -11.74 1.53
C SER A 404 -19.51 -12.71 1.65
N MET A 405 -18.45 -12.57 0.84
CA MET A 405 -17.26 -13.42 0.99
C MET A 405 -16.59 -13.15 2.32
N LYS A 406 -16.29 -14.21 3.08
CA LYS A 406 -15.67 -14.14 4.41
C LYS A 406 -14.43 -13.25 4.45
N TRP A 407 -13.59 -13.33 3.42
CA TRP A 407 -12.41 -12.48 3.31
C TRP A 407 -12.73 -10.97 3.38
N TRP A 408 -13.72 -10.53 2.58
CA TRP A 408 -14.13 -9.12 2.52
C TRP A 408 -14.83 -8.69 3.80
N ILE A 409 -15.58 -9.60 4.44
CA ILE A 409 -16.21 -9.36 5.74
C ILE A 409 -15.15 -9.13 6.82
N ASP A 410 -14.15 -10.01 6.93
CA ASP A 410 -13.11 -9.93 7.97
C ASP A 410 -12.21 -8.69 7.82
N ARG A 411 -12.22 -8.06 6.65
CA ARG A 411 -11.42 -6.88 6.30
C ARG A 411 -12.24 -5.61 6.12
N TYR A 412 -13.54 -5.69 6.35
CA TYR A 412 -14.41 -4.53 6.24
C TYR A 412 -14.01 -3.46 7.25
N VAL A 413 -13.73 -2.24 6.76
CA VAL A 413 -13.41 -1.09 7.62
C VAL A 413 -14.59 -0.14 7.71
N THR A 414 -15.08 0.33 6.58
CA THR A 414 -16.19 1.29 6.53
C THR A 414 -16.85 1.35 5.16
N SER A 415 -18.01 1.99 5.06
CA SER A 415 -18.68 2.32 3.81
C SER A 415 -19.08 3.79 3.77
N ARG A 416 -19.04 4.39 2.59
CA ARG A 416 -19.41 5.80 2.35
C ARG A 416 -20.43 5.94 1.23
N ARG A 417 -21.43 6.77 1.47
CA ARG A 417 -22.48 7.10 0.51
C ARG A 417 -22.37 8.54 0.05
N LEU A 418 -22.29 8.72 -1.27
CA LEU A 418 -22.26 10.02 -1.93
C LEU A 418 -23.65 10.48 -2.38
N PHE A 419 -24.48 9.54 -2.82
CA PHE A 419 -25.80 9.82 -3.39
C PHE A 419 -26.90 9.86 -2.32
N LYS A 420 -27.82 10.82 -2.43
CA LYS A 420 -29.02 10.89 -1.58
C LYS A 420 -30.10 9.91 -2.02
N LYS A 421 -30.18 9.64 -3.33
CA LYS A 421 -31.18 8.76 -3.92
C LYS A 421 -30.55 7.87 -5.00
N VAL A 422 -31.02 6.63 -5.07
CA VAL A 422 -30.68 5.68 -6.15
C VAL A 422 -31.99 5.32 -6.85
N LEU A 423 -32.02 5.46 -8.17
CA LEU A 423 -33.11 5.12 -9.08
C LEU A 423 -32.90 3.75 -9.72
#